data_AF-A0A7R9IBU0-F1
#
_entry.id   AF-A0A7R9IBU0-F1
#
_cell.length_a   1.000
_cell.length_b   1.000
_cell.length_c   1.000
_cell.angle_alpha   90.00
_cell.angle_beta   90.00
_cell.angle_gamma   90.00
#
_symmetry.space_group_name_H-M   'P 1'
#
loop_
_entity.id
_entity.type
_entity.pdbx_description
1 polymer ?
#
loop_
_entity_poly.entity_id
_entity_poly.type
_entity_poly.pdbx_seq_one_letter_code
_entity_poly.pdbx_strand_id
1 'polypeptide(L)'
;MGAVGGSRGQGVIAAFQVNTGSCKYHEMFPTEQKIKSDPSLDKTILNYTRTEMSFSIVSLMLIVMGSVFSIYTFRNPRYTFKRLAGGIHFLTCASVLAVIEVVISSVDYEMKNIPFTFPKGASYSWGYSIVLAWLVFVLLLISGFAFMLYSRKRKGSRAPTEEMAMADEPTIIGR
;
A
#
# COMPACT_ATOMS: atom_id res chain seq x y z
N MET A 1 -40.19 1.70 -54.68
CA MET A 1 -41.31 2.22 -53.88
C MET A 1 -40.92 2.04 -52.42
N GLY A 2 -40.26 3.01 -51.79
CA GLY A 2 -40.86 4.20 -51.17
C GLY A 2 -40.76 3.97 -49.65
N ALA A 3 -39.69 4.40 -48.97
CA ALA A 3 -39.37 5.75 -48.45
C ALA A 3 -40.11 6.14 -47.16
N VAL A 4 -39.37 6.87 -46.31
CA VAL A 4 -39.73 7.62 -45.08
C VAL A 4 -39.73 6.77 -43.78
N GLY A 5 -39.03 7.09 -42.70
CA GLY A 5 -38.26 8.27 -42.27
C GLY A 5 -38.35 8.37 -40.74
N GLY A 6 -37.30 8.81 -40.04
CA GLY A 6 -37.41 9.05 -38.59
C GLY A 6 -36.09 9.12 -37.81
N SER A 7 -35.41 10.26 -37.92
CA SER A 7 -34.26 10.64 -37.10
C SER A 7 -34.64 10.81 -35.63
N ARG A 8 -33.87 10.23 -34.70
CA ARG A 8 -33.69 10.78 -33.35
C ARG A 8 -32.38 10.28 -32.75
N GLY A 9 -31.39 11.16 -32.76
CA GLY A 9 -30.19 11.00 -31.96
C GLY A 9 -30.53 10.90 -30.49
N GLN A 10 -30.05 9.84 -29.85
CA GLN A 10 -29.79 9.81 -28.42
C GLN A 10 -28.38 9.26 -28.27
N GLY A 11 -27.50 10.13 -27.76
CA GLY A 11 -26.12 9.81 -27.47
C GLY A 11 -26.08 8.61 -26.54
N VAL A 12 -25.57 7.50 -27.07
CA VAL A 12 -25.22 6.35 -26.26
C VAL A 12 -24.03 6.79 -25.42
N ILE A 13 -24.30 7.24 -24.19
CA ILE A 13 -23.29 7.22 -23.14
C ILE A 13 -22.97 5.73 -22.97
N ALA A 14 -21.92 5.27 -23.64
CA ALA A 14 -21.41 3.93 -23.48
C ALA A 14 -20.92 3.83 -22.03
N ALA A 15 -21.80 3.36 -21.14
CA ALA A 15 -21.39 2.83 -19.87
C ALA A 15 -20.47 1.65 -20.19
N PHE A 16 -19.15 1.82 -20.01
CA PHE A 16 -18.20 0.73 -20.06
C PHE A 16 -18.50 -0.20 -18.88
N GLN A 17 -19.39 -1.16 -19.12
CA GLN A 17 -19.81 -2.13 -18.13
C GLN A 17 -18.71 -3.19 -18.03
N VAL A 18 -17.81 -3.03 -17.06
CA VAL A 18 -16.84 -4.08 -16.69
C VAL A 18 -17.64 -5.32 -16.30
N ASN A 19 -17.44 -6.42 -17.03
CA ASN A 19 -18.06 -7.70 -16.70
C ASN A 19 -17.50 -8.17 -15.34
N THR A 20 -18.31 -8.02 -14.28
CA THR A 20 -17.93 -8.31 -12.89
C THR A 20 -17.72 -9.80 -12.60
N GLY A 21 -17.92 -10.69 -13.58
CA GLY A 21 -17.76 -12.14 -13.44
C GLY A 21 -16.54 -12.74 -14.15
N SER A 22 -15.77 -11.96 -14.93
CA SER A 22 -14.64 -12.49 -15.71
C SER A 22 -13.32 -11.88 -15.26
N CYS A 23 -12.55 -12.63 -14.46
CA CYS A 23 -11.19 -12.26 -14.11
C CYS A 23 -10.26 -12.44 -15.33
N LYS A 24 -9.63 -11.36 -15.78
CA LYS A 24 -8.59 -11.41 -16.82
C LYS A 24 -7.23 -11.18 -16.18
N TYR A 25 -6.26 -12.06 -16.45
CA TYR A 25 -4.89 -11.84 -16.03
C TYR A 25 -4.32 -10.61 -16.72
N HIS A 26 -3.74 -9.70 -15.93
CA HIS A 26 -3.01 -8.55 -16.46
C HIS A 26 -1.55 -8.95 -16.66
N GLU A 27 -1.11 -9.04 -17.92
CA GLU A 27 0.29 -9.33 -18.25
C GLU A 27 1.16 -8.12 -17.93
N MET A 28 2.02 -8.20 -16.90
CA MET A 28 2.94 -7.12 -16.50
C MET A 28 4.16 -6.98 -17.43
N PHE A 29 4.39 -7.97 -18.29
CA PHE A 29 5.45 -8.00 -19.29
C PHE A 29 4.89 -8.41 -20.67
N PRO A 30 4.03 -7.59 -21.28
CA PRO A 30 3.53 -7.85 -22.62
C PRO A 30 4.64 -7.62 -23.65
N THR A 31 4.61 -8.38 -24.73
CA THR A 31 5.50 -8.20 -25.88
C THR A 31 5.29 -6.81 -26.49
N GLU A 32 6.35 -6.16 -27.00
CA GLU A 32 6.25 -4.81 -27.60
C GLU A 32 5.22 -4.69 -28.73
N GLN A 33 4.93 -5.81 -29.42
CA GLN A 33 3.91 -5.90 -30.46
C GLN A 33 2.49 -5.71 -29.89
N LYS A 34 2.19 -6.25 -28.70
CA LYS A 34 0.90 -6.07 -28.00
C LYS A 34 0.74 -4.66 -27.44
N ILE A 35 1.83 -4.05 -26.97
CA ILE A 35 1.84 -2.66 -26.47
C ILE A 35 1.53 -1.67 -27.60
N LYS A 36 2.03 -1.94 -28.82
CA LYS A 36 1.74 -1.09 -29.98
C LYS A 36 0.36 -1.31 -30.59
N SER A 37 -0.24 -2.49 -30.39
CA SER A 37 -1.56 -2.82 -30.96
C SER A 37 -2.73 -2.32 -30.12
N ASP A 38 -2.56 -2.21 -28.80
CA ASP A 38 -3.64 -1.85 -27.88
C ASP A 38 -3.48 -0.39 -27.37
N PRO A 39 -4.31 0.57 -27.81
CA PRO A 39 -4.22 1.96 -27.36
C PRO A 39 -4.60 2.16 -25.88
N SER A 40 -5.04 1.11 -25.19
CA SER A 40 -5.29 1.08 -23.75
C SER A 40 -4.07 0.69 -22.91
N LEU A 41 -2.97 0.25 -23.53
CA LEU A 41 -1.75 -0.21 -22.84
C LEU A 41 -0.59 0.76 -23.11
N ASP A 42 -0.36 1.69 -22.18
CA ASP A 42 0.80 2.58 -22.20
C ASP A 42 1.99 1.99 -21.41
N LYS A 43 3.22 2.18 -21.92
CA LYS A 43 4.47 1.85 -21.22
C LYS A 43 4.54 2.52 -19.86
N THR A 44 3.98 3.72 -19.71
CA THR A 44 3.98 4.46 -18.45
C THR A 44 3.16 3.77 -17.36
N ILE A 45 1.95 3.30 -17.68
CA ILE A 45 1.07 2.58 -16.73
C ILE A 45 1.71 1.25 -16.34
N LEU A 46 2.30 0.55 -17.31
CA LEU A 46 3.01 -0.69 -17.05
C LEU A 46 4.15 -0.51 -16.02
N ASN A 47 4.85 0.62 -16.06
CA ASN A 47 5.89 0.95 -15.08
C ASN A 47 5.31 1.27 -13.71
N TYR A 48 4.16 1.95 -13.64
CA TYR A 48 3.43 2.16 -12.38
C TYR A 48 3.03 0.83 -11.75
N THR A 49 2.39 -0.08 -12.50
CA THR A 49 1.98 -1.41 -12.01
C THR A 49 3.16 -2.25 -11.52
N ARG A 50 4.29 -2.24 -12.23
CA ARG A 50 5.50 -2.95 -11.78
C ARG A 50 6.04 -2.39 -10.46
N THR A 51 6.08 -1.07 -10.36
CA THR A 51 6.55 -0.35 -9.18
C THR A 51 5.63 -0.64 -7.99
N GLU A 52 4.32 -0.53 -8.17
CA GLU A 52 3.29 -0.87 -7.19
C GLU A 52 3.48 -2.29 -6.63
N MET A 53 3.60 -3.29 -7.52
CA MET A 53 3.79 -4.69 -7.13
C MET A 53 5.08 -4.89 -6.34
N SER A 54 6.18 -4.27 -6.76
CA SER A 54 7.45 -4.36 -6.04
C SER A 54 7.38 -3.78 -4.62
N PHE A 55 6.78 -2.59 -4.47
CA PHE A 55 6.60 -1.97 -3.16
C PHE A 55 5.62 -2.75 -2.28
N SER A 56 4.59 -3.35 -2.87
CA SER A 56 3.65 -4.22 -2.16
C SER A 56 4.36 -5.44 -1.56
N ILE A 57 5.21 -6.13 -2.33
CA ILE A 57 6.02 -7.27 -1.83
C ILE A 57 6.96 -6.83 -0.70
N VAL A 58 7.66 -5.70 -0.87
CA VAL A 58 8.55 -5.16 0.17
C VAL A 58 7.77 -4.82 1.44
N SER A 59 6.61 -4.17 1.31
CA SER A 59 5.75 -3.81 2.44
C SER A 59 5.27 -5.06 3.19
N LEU A 60 4.91 -6.13 2.48
CA LEU A 60 4.50 -7.40 3.08
C LEU A 60 5.63 -8.01 3.92
N MET A 61 6.85 -8.03 3.40
CA MET A 61 8.02 -8.54 4.14
C MET A 61 8.29 -7.70 5.39
N LEU A 62 8.14 -6.38 5.31
CA LEU A 62 8.31 -5.47 6.45
C LEU A 62 7.22 -5.66 7.51
N ILE A 63 5.95 -5.89 7.12
CA ILE A 63 4.85 -6.19 8.05
C ILE A 63 5.15 -7.48 8.82
N VAL A 64 5.57 -8.54 8.12
CA VAL A 64 5.90 -9.84 8.75
C VAL A 64 7.06 -9.65 9.72
N MET A 65 8.14 -8.99 9.28
CA MET A 65 9.31 -8.73 10.12
C MET A 65 8.96 -7.87 11.34
N GLY A 66 8.19 -6.79 11.17
CA GLY A 66 7.73 -5.92 12.26
C GLY A 66 6.86 -6.65 13.27
N SER A 67 6.01 -7.57 12.81
CA SER A 67 5.16 -8.40 13.69
C SER A 67 6.01 -9.37 14.54
N VAL A 68 7.00 -10.02 13.94
CA VAL A 68 7.94 -10.90 14.67
C VAL A 68 8.71 -10.11 15.73
N PHE A 69 9.23 -8.92 15.39
CA PHE A 69 9.93 -8.08 16.36
C PHE A 69 9.03 -7.55 17.49
N SER A 70 7.76 -7.26 17.21
CA SER A 70 6.79 -6.90 18.23
C SER A 70 6.50 -8.05 19.20
N ILE A 71 6.30 -9.27 18.70
CA ILE A 71 6.10 -10.45 19.56
C ILE A 71 7.36 -10.74 20.38
N TYR A 72 8.53 -10.63 19.76
CA TYR A 72 9.82 -10.83 20.42
C TYR A 72 10.04 -9.84 21.57
N THR A 73 9.62 -8.59 21.39
CA THR A 73 9.71 -7.53 22.41
C THR A 73 8.92 -7.87 23.67
N PHE A 74 7.82 -8.61 23.57
CA PHE A 74 7.06 -9.05 24.74
C PHE A 74 7.76 -10.17 25.52
N ARG A 75 8.59 -11.00 24.85
CA ARG A 75 9.34 -12.09 25.50
C ARG A 75 10.65 -11.63 26.12
N ASN A 76 11.32 -10.62 25.54
CA ASN A 76 12.58 -10.07 26.04
C ASN A 76 12.47 -8.54 26.16
N PRO A 77 12.16 -8.00 27.36
CA PRO A 77 11.75 -6.60 27.55
C PRO A 77 12.89 -5.57 27.48
N ARG A 78 14.00 -5.88 26.82
CA ARG A 78 15.16 -4.97 26.68
C ARG A 78 14.75 -3.73 25.87
N TYR A 79 15.08 -2.54 26.39
CA TYR A 79 14.61 -1.27 25.80
C TYR A 79 15.05 -1.05 24.34
N THR A 80 16.18 -1.61 23.93
CA THR A 80 16.73 -1.46 22.56
C THR A 80 15.84 -2.12 21.51
N PHE A 81 15.22 -3.27 21.82
CA PHE A 81 14.33 -3.97 20.88
C PHE A 81 13.00 -3.23 20.67
N LYS A 82 12.50 -2.53 21.71
CA LYS A 82 11.31 -1.66 21.58
C LYS A 82 11.53 -0.54 20.56
N ARG A 83 12.73 0.06 20.52
CA ARG A 83 13.10 1.08 19.52
C ARG A 83 13.17 0.52 18.11
N LEU A 84 13.79 -0.64 17.98
CA LEU A 84 13.93 -1.32 16.70
C LEU A 84 12.55 -1.69 16.13
N ALA A 85 11.68 -2.29 16.94
CA ALA A 85 10.32 -2.63 16.55
C ALA A 85 9.53 -1.39 16.10
N GLY A 86 9.57 -0.31 16.89
CA GLY A 86 8.94 0.96 16.50
C GLY A 86 9.46 1.50 15.17
N GLY A 87 10.79 1.48 14.96
CA GLY A 87 11.41 1.91 13.71
C GLY A 87 10.96 1.07 12.50
N ILE A 88 10.84 -0.24 12.65
CA ILE A 88 10.35 -1.12 11.57
C ILE A 88 8.88 -0.85 11.26
N HIS A 89 8.04 -0.59 12.26
CA HIS A 89 6.64 -0.19 12.04
C HIS A 89 6.54 1.14 11.29
N PHE A 90 7.38 2.14 11.61
CA PHE A 90 7.44 3.39 10.86
C PHE A 90 7.95 3.20 9.42
N LEU A 91 8.96 2.36 9.21
CA LEU A 91 9.46 2.03 7.87
C LEU A 91 8.40 1.33 7.03
N THR A 92 7.63 0.43 7.65
CA THR A 92 6.50 -0.25 7.03
C THR A 92 5.37 0.74 6.70
N CYS A 93 5.09 1.68 7.60
CA CYS A 93 4.12 2.74 7.38
C CYS A 93 4.49 3.60 6.16
N ALA A 94 5.77 3.94 6.00
CA ALA A 94 6.26 4.70 4.85
C ALA A 94 6.16 3.92 3.54
N SER A 95 6.45 2.61 3.55
CA SER A 95 6.33 1.79 2.34
C SER A 95 4.87 1.58 1.92
N VAL A 96 3.94 1.40 2.85
CA VAL A 96 2.49 1.34 2.56
C VAL A 96 1.99 2.67 2.01
N LEU A 97 2.42 3.80 2.56
CA LEU A 97 2.08 5.12 2.03
C LEU A 97 2.57 5.29 0.58
N ALA A 98 3.80 4.84 0.28
CA ALA A 98 4.33 4.88 -1.09
C ALA A 98 3.48 4.05 -2.07
N VAL A 99 2.98 2.88 -1.66
CA VAL A 99 2.05 2.09 -2.49
C VAL A 99 0.76 2.85 -2.76
N ILE A 100 0.17 3.48 -1.73
CA ILE A 100 -1.06 4.29 -1.87
C ILE A 100 -0.84 5.43 -2.87
N GLU A 101 0.27 6.17 -2.76
CA GLU A 101 0.61 7.27 -3.66
C GLU A 101 0.81 6.79 -5.11
N VAL A 102 1.47 5.65 -5.30
CA VAL A 102 1.68 5.06 -6.63
C VAL A 102 0.33 4.67 -7.26
N VAL A 103 -0.59 4.08 -6.48
CA VAL A 103 -1.94 3.70 -6.95
C VAL A 103 -2.78 4.93 -7.30
N ILE A 104 -2.74 5.98 -6.47
CA ILE A 104 -3.48 7.22 -6.77
C ILE A 104 -2.93 7.88 -8.04
N SER A 105 -1.60 7.92 -8.18
CA SER A 105 -0.92 8.48 -9.35
C SER A 105 -1.20 7.69 -10.63
N SER A 106 -1.29 6.36 -10.56
CA SER A 106 -1.61 5.53 -11.74
C SER A 106 -3.03 5.80 -12.23
N VAL A 107 -4.02 5.91 -11.32
CA VAL A 107 -5.40 6.26 -11.67
C VAL A 107 -5.51 7.67 -12.24
N ASP A 108 -4.85 8.67 -11.64
CA ASP A 108 -4.85 10.04 -12.17
C ASP A 108 -4.20 10.12 -13.57
N TYR A 109 -3.16 9.32 -13.81
CA TYR A 109 -2.53 9.20 -15.13
C TYR A 109 -3.48 8.58 -16.16
N GLU A 110 -4.17 7.48 -15.80
CA GLU A 110 -5.15 6.82 -16.67
C GLU A 110 -6.30 7.75 -17.05
N MET A 111 -6.82 8.53 -16.09
CA MET A 111 -7.90 9.49 -16.32
C MET A 111 -7.51 10.60 -17.31
N LYS A 112 -6.25 11.04 -17.28
CA LYS A 112 -5.77 12.15 -18.13
C LYS A 112 -5.35 11.70 -19.52
N ASN A 113 -4.75 10.51 -19.64
CA ASN A 113 -4.06 10.08 -20.85
C ASN A 113 -4.81 9.01 -21.65
N ILE A 114 -5.80 8.31 -21.07
CA ILE A 114 -6.54 7.24 -21.76
C ILE A 114 -8.03 7.58 -21.86
N PRO A 115 -8.43 8.38 -22.87
CA PRO A 115 -9.84 8.70 -23.10
C PRO A 115 -10.67 7.50 -23.57
N PHE A 116 -10.02 6.39 -23.95
CA PHE A 116 -10.68 5.14 -24.35
C PHE A 116 -11.22 4.34 -23.15
N THR A 117 -10.48 4.31 -22.03
CA THR A 117 -10.88 3.59 -20.81
C THR A 117 -11.75 4.49 -19.91
N PHE A 118 -11.49 5.80 -19.90
CA PHE A 118 -12.27 6.80 -19.15
C PHE A 118 -12.87 7.83 -20.11
N PRO A 119 -14.09 7.60 -20.64
CA PRO A 119 -14.76 8.60 -21.46
C PRO A 119 -15.04 9.87 -20.63
N LYS A 120 -14.95 11.04 -21.25
CA LYS A 120 -15.19 12.34 -20.58
C LYS A 120 -16.60 12.35 -19.97
N GLY A 121 -16.67 12.35 -18.63
CA GLY A 121 -17.93 12.23 -17.87
C GLY A 121 -18.11 10.90 -17.12
N ALA A 122 -17.18 9.96 -17.23
CA ALA A 122 -17.19 8.74 -16.43
C ALA A 122 -16.96 9.05 -14.94
N SER A 123 -17.84 8.53 -14.09
CA SER A 123 -17.66 8.54 -12.64
C SER A 123 -16.94 7.27 -12.23
N TYR A 124 -15.79 7.41 -11.58
CA TYR A 124 -15.09 6.28 -10.96
C TYR A 124 -15.38 6.28 -9.46
N SER A 125 -15.40 5.10 -8.86
CA SER A 125 -15.60 4.92 -7.42
C SER A 125 -14.50 4.02 -6.88
N TRP A 126 -13.95 4.39 -5.72
CA TRP A 126 -12.94 3.58 -5.07
C TRP A 126 -13.56 2.34 -4.43
N GLY A 127 -12.93 1.18 -4.64
CA GLY A 127 -13.34 -0.06 -3.99
C GLY A 127 -12.89 -0.15 -2.52
N TYR A 128 -13.33 -1.21 -1.83
CA TYR A 128 -12.99 -1.45 -0.42
C TYR A 128 -11.47 -1.53 -0.15
N SER A 129 -10.66 -1.92 -1.13
CA SER A 129 -9.21 -2.07 -0.97
C SER A 129 -8.51 -0.78 -0.55
N ILE A 130 -8.95 0.39 -1.02
CA ILE A 130 -8.32 1.67 -0.64
C ILE A 130 -8.58 2.00 0.83
N VAL A 131 -9.78 1.68 1.32
CA VAL A 131 -10.18 1.91 2.72
C VAL A 131 -9.36 1.02 3.63
N LEU A 132 -9.17 -0.25 3.24
CA LEU A 132 -8.31 -1.18 3.97
C LEU A 132 -6.85 -0.72 3.99
N ALA A 133 -6.33 -0.16 2.90
CA ALA A 133 -4.96 0.36 2.85
C ALA A 133 -4.75 1.52 3.85
N TRP A 134 -5.69 2.47 3.90
CA TRP A 134 -5.66 3.57 4.88
C TRP A 134 -5.80 3.07 6.32
N LEU A 135 -6.64 2.07 6.56
CA LEU A 135 -6.78 1.46 7.88
C LEU A 135 -5.46 0.81 8.33
N VAL A 136 -4.81 0.03 7.46
CA VAL A 136 -3.50 -0.59 7.75
C VAL A 136 -2.46 0.48 8.06
N PHE A 137 -2.42 1.57 7.28
CA PHE A 137 -1.53 2.70 7.54
C PHE A 137 -1.74 3.29 8.94
N VAL A 138 -2.99 3.57 9.33
CA VAL A 138 -3.30 4.12 10.66
C VAL A 138 -2.90 3.16 11.78
N LEU A 139 -3.16 1.86 11.62
CA LEU A 139 -2.77 0.85 12.62
C LEU A 139 -1.24 0.75 12.78
N LEU A 140 -0.50 0.76 11.68
CA LEU A 140 0.97 0.75 11.70
C LEU A 140 1.51 2.02 12.36
N LEU A 141 0.88 3.17 12.11
CA LEU A 141 1.27 4.45 12.71
C LEU A 141 1.04 4.44 14.23
N ILE A 142 -0.14 3.99 14.68
CA ILE A 142 -0.46 3.85 16.12
C ILE A 142 0.51 2.87 16.78
N SER A 143 0.80 1.73 16.15
CA SER A 143 1.78 0.75 16.63
C SER A 143 3.18 1.38 16.77
N GLY A 144 3.66 2.08 15.73
CA GLY A 144 4.95 2.77 15.75
C GLY A 144 5.06 3.79 16.88
N PHE A 145 4.04 4.64 17.06
CA PHE A 145 3.99 5.60 18.15
C PHE A 145 3.91 4.91 19.52
N ALA A 146 3.10 3.86 19.67
CA ALA A 146 3.01 3.11 20.91
C ALA A 146 4.37 2.55 21.31
N PHE A 147 5.07 1.85 20.40
CA PHE A 147 6.40 1.32 20.67
C PHE A 147 7.43 2.43 20.98
N MET A 148 7.36 3.58 20.30
CA MET A 148 8.26 4.70 20.57
C MET A 148 8.01 5.33 21.95
N LEU A 149 6.75 5.56 22.33
CA LEU A 149 6.37 6.12 23.63
C LEU A 149 6.70 5.15 24.78
N TYR A 150 6.42 3.85 24.60
CA TYR A 150 6.74 2.82 25.60
C TYR A 150 8.24 2.46 25.66
N SER A 151 9.04 2.87 24.68
CA SER A 151 10.49 2.64 24.66
C SER A 151 11.29 3.64 25.50
N ARG A 152 10.64 4.60 26.18
CA ARG A 152 11.34 5.62 26.98
C ARG A 152 12.12 4.94 28.12
N LYS A 153 13.44 5.10 28.10
CA LYS A 153 14.35 4.52 29.09
C LYS A 153 13.99 5.05 30.48
N ARG A 154 13.48 4.19 31.36
CA ARG A 154 13.22 4.52 32.77
C ARG A 154 14.41 4.01 33.58
N LYS A 155 15.11 4.92 34.27
CA LYS A 155 16.26 4.60 35.14
C LYS A 155 15.79 4.53 36.61
N GLY A 156 16.42 3.65 37.41
CA GLY A 156 16.23 3.57 38.86
C GLY A 156 14.84 3.08 39.30
N SER A 157 14.32 3.63 40.39
CA SER A 157 13.02 3.26 41.02
C SER A 157 11.76 3.49 40.16
N ARG A 158 11.92 3.94 38.91
CA ARG A 158 10.81 4.14 37.94
C ARG A 158 10.64 2.96 36.97
N ALA A 159 11.47 1.93 37.06
CA ALA A 159 11.28 0.68 36.32
C ALA A 159 10.13 -0.14 36.95
N PRO A 160 9.20 -0.70 36.15
CA PRO A 160 8.04 -1.43 36.68
C PRO A 160 8.40 -2.77 37.36
N THR A 161 9.59 -3.33 37.10
CA THR A 161 10.09 -4.55 37.74
C THR A 161 11.62 -4.52 37.81
N GLU A 162 12.21 -5.08 38.87
CA GLU A 162 13.67 -5.13 39.07
C GLU A 162 14.37 -5.92 37.95
N GLU A 163 13.76 -6.97 37.40
CA GLU A 163 14.31 -7.69 36.23
C GLU A 163 14.47 -6.79 35.00
N MET A 164 13.54 -5.85 34.78
CA MET A 164 13.64 -4.90 33.67
C MET A 164 14.69 -3.81 33.92
N ALA A 165 14.95 -3.47 35.18
CA ALA A 165 16.04 -2.58 35.55
C ALA A 165 17.41 -3.27 35.35
N MET A 166 17.50 -4.54 35.74
CA MET A 166 18.71 -5.37 35.62
C MET A 166 19.04 -5.73 34.16
N ALA A 167 18.04 -5.97 33.30
CA ALA A 167 18.24 -6.22 31.87
C ALA A 167 18.72 -4.97 31.08
N ASP A 168 18.53 -3.77 31.64
CA ASP A 168 18.96 -2.48 31.09
C ASP A 168 20.32 -2.02 31.64
N GLU A 169 20.89 -2.73 32.62
CA GLU A 169 22.23 -2.48 33.11
C GLU A 169 23.27 -2.84 32.04
N PRO A 170 24.35 -2.07 31.93
CA PRO A 170 25.45 -2.43 31.05
C PRO A 170 26.02 -3.75 31.55
N THR A 171 25.94 -4.80 30.73
CA THR A 171 26.77 -6.00 30.92
C THR A 171 28.22 -5.54 30.90
N ILE A 172 28.85 -5.52 32.07
CA ILE A 172 30.28 -5.28 32.24
C ILE A 172 30.98 -6.46 31.56
N ILE A 173 31.25 -6.35 30.26
CA ILE A 173 32.19 -7.22 29.56
C ILE A 173 33.55 -6.75 30.07
N GLY A 174 34.09 -7.52 31.00
CA GLY A 174 35.17 -7.11 31.88
C GLY A 174 36.40 -6.55 31.17
N ARG A 175 37.11 -5.71 31.93
CA ARG A 175 38.55 -5.89 32.10
C ARG A 175 38.76 -6.72 33.36
#